data_AF-A0A9P5ZGH1-F1
#
_entry.id   AF-A0A9P5ZGH1-F1
#
_cell.length_a   1.000
_cell.length_b   1.000
_cell.length_c   1.000
_cell.angle_alpha   90.00
_cell.angle_beta   90.00
_cell.angle_gamma   90.00
#
_symmetry.space_group_name_H-M   'P 1'
#
loop_
_entity.id
_entity.type
_entity.pdbx_description
1 polymer ?
#
loop_
_entity_poly.entity_id
_entity_poly.type
_entity_poly.pdbx_seq_one_letter_code
_entity_poly.pdbx_strand_id
1 'polypeptide(L)'
;MADQTHSVPANRKRQPNKELQPRPKPVPRQSELSAQIPEGQVINTILDTHVNLPVRQLLGTSRELTEELFSLMKYRNNKPPEVNELTAEVHSYSMADQNRGPLLRLPLTYNGKAVSAIIDTGSELNVINCKVFQDLIALP
;
A
#
# COMPACT_ATOMS: atom_id res chain seq x y z
N MET A 1 3.52 -52.17 -95.33
CA MET A 1 2.31 -51.40 -94.97
C MET A 1 1.34 -52.38 -94.32
N ALA A 2 0.99 -52.15 -93.04
CA ALA A 2 -0.17 -52.63 -92.25
C ALA A 2 -0.46 -54.17 -92.22
N ASP A 3 -0.90 -54.84 -91.16
CA ASP A 3 -1.21 -54.57 -89.74
C ASP A 3 -1.63 -55.94 -89.12
N GLN A 4 -1.65 -56.03 -87.78
CA GLN A 4 -2.34 -57.02 -86.92
C GLN A 4 -1.79 -58.45 -86.75
N THR A 5 -1.82 -59.10 -85.58
CA THR A 5 -1.92 -58.73 -84.15
C THR A 5 -1.56 -60.03 -83.40
N HIS A 6 -0.71 -59.95 -82.36
CA HIS A 6 -0.51 -61.05 -81.41
C HIS A 6 -1.49 -60.90 -80.25
N SER A 7 -2.27 -61.94 -79.97
CA SER A 7 -3.19 -62.05 -78.84
C SER A 7 -2.45 -62.63 -77.61
N VAL A 8 -2.47 -61.89 -76.51
CA VAL A 8 -2.01 -62.34 -75.18
C VAL A 8 -3.22 -62.31 -74.25
N PRO A 9 -3.50 -63.36 -73.45
CA PRO A 9 -4.66 -63.37 -72.61
C PRO A 9 -4.46 -62.46 -71.38
N ALA A 10 -5.49 -61.66 -71.13
CA ALA A 10 -5.71 -60.95 -69.89
C ALA A 10 -5.95 -61.95 -68.74
N ASN A 11 -5.28 -61.77 -67.59
CA ASN A 11 -5.93 -61.73 -66.27
C ASN A 11 -4.91 -61.45 -65.15
N ARG A 12 -4.74 -60.19 -64.76
CA ARG A 12 -4.18 -59.84 -63.45
C ARG A 12 -5.16 -58.88 -62.80
N LYS A 13 -6.11 -59.43 -62.02
CA LYS A 13 -6.98 -58.64 -61.14
C LYS A 13 -6.10 -57.81 -60.22
N ARG A 14 -6.04 -56.50 -60.46
CA ARG A 14 -5.50 -55.52 -59.52
C ARG A 14 -6.46 -55.45 -58.33
N GLN A 15 -5.98 -55.78 -57.14
CA GLN A 15 -6.72 -55.48 -55.92
C GLN A 15 -6.83 -53.96 -55.77
N PRO A 16 -7.98 -53.41 -55.36
CA PRO A 16 -8.08 -51.99 -55.08
C PRO A 16 -7.19 -51.65 -53.88
N ASN A 17 -6.42 -50.58 -54.05
CA ASN A 17 -5.52 -50.03 -53.05
C ASN A 17 -6.33 -49.71 -51.78
N LYS A 18 -6.05 -50.39 -50.66
CA LYS A 18 -6.60 -50.00 -49.36
C LYS A 18 -5.96 -48.67 -49.00
N GLU A 19 -6.72 -47.60 -49.22
CA GLU A 19 -6.44 -46.27 -48.69
C GLU A 19 -6.06 -46.41 -47.20
N LEU A 20 -4.81 -46.11 -46.86
CA LEU A 20 -4.37 -46.06 -45.47
C LEU A 20 -5.13 -44.91 -44.82
N GLN A 21 -6.15 -45.25 -44.03
CA GLN A 21 -6.79 -44.26 -43.17
C GLN A 21 -5.74 -43.64 -42.24
N PRO A 22 -5.72 -42.30 -42.09
CA PRO A 22 -4.80 -41.65 -41.18
C PRO A 22 -5.09 -42.14 -39.76
N ARG A 23 -4.09 -42.75 -39.11
CA ARG A 23 -4.21 -43.12 -37.70
C ARG A 23 -4.58 -41.88 -36.88
N PRO A 24 -5.58 -41.95 -35.98
CA PRO A 24 -5.89 -40.84 -35.10
C PRO A 24 -4.66 -40.51 -34.26
N LYS A 25 -4.27 -39.23 -34.25
CA LYS A 25 -3.17 -38.76 -33.42
C LYS A 25 -3.53 -39.00 -31.95
N PRO A 26 -2.62 -39.53 -31.12
CA PRO A 26 -2.90 -39.73 -29.71
C PRO A 26 -3.22 -38.37 -29.07
N VAL A 27 -4.37 -38.31 -28.38
CA VAL A 27 -4.76 -37.13 -27.62
C VAL A 27 -3.73 -36.96 -26.50
N PRO A 28 -3.16 -35.76 -26.31
CA PRO A 28 -2.23 -35.53 -25.22
C PRO A 28 -2.92 -35.90 -23.90
N ARG A 29 -2.30 -36.81 -23.15
CA ARG A 29 -2.74 -37.16 -21.79
C ARG A 29 -2.56 -35.92 -20.92
N GLN A 30 -3.65 -35.20 -20.68
CA GLN A 30 -3.68 -34.22 -19.61
C GLN A 30 -3.83 -34.95 -18.27
N SER A 31 -3.10 -34.47 -17.27
CA SER A 31 -3.25 -34.92 -15.89
C SER A 31 -4.68 -34.72 -15.43
N GLU A 32 -5.24 -35.69 -14.73
CA GLU A 32 -6.61 -35.64 -14.20
C GLU A 32 -6.84 -34.38 -13.33
N LEU A 33 -5.79 -33.94 -12.62
CA LEU A 33 -5.77 -32.70 -11.84
C LEU A 33 -5.89 -31.42 -12.70
N SER A 34 -5.30 -31.41 -13.89
CA SER A 34 -5.35 -30.27 -14.81
C SER A 34 -6.69 -30.16 -15.54
N ALA A 35 -7.42 -31.27 -15.66
CA ALA A 35 -8.76 -31.27 -16.24
C ALA A 35 -9.84 -30.73 -15.27
N GLN A 36 -9.56 -30.74 -13.97
CA GLN A 36 -10.52 -30.39 -12.91
C GLN A 36 -10.43 -28.92 -12.48
N ILE A 37 -9.29 -28.25 -12.71
CA ILE A 37 -9.05 -26.90 -12.18
C ILE A 37 -8.95 -25.89 -13.34
N PRO A 38 -9.89 -24.93 -13.46
CA PRO A 38 -9.78 -23.86 -14.43
C PRO A 38 -8.55 -22.98 -14.15
N GLU A 39 -7.80 -22.63 -15.20
CA GLU A 39 -6.48 -21.96 -15.09
C GLU A 39 -6.50 -20.67 -14.25
N GLY A 40 -7.59 -19.88 -14.32
CA GLY A 40 -7.74 -18.66 -13.52
C GLY A 40 -7.90 -18.93 -12.02
N GLN A 41 -8.43 -20.09 -11.63
CA GLN A 41 -8.58 -20.48 -10.22
C GLN A 41 -7.23 -20.85 -9.60
N VAL A 42 -6.30 -21.39 -10.39
CA VAL A 42 -4.93 -21.72 -9.94
C VAL A 42 -4.19 -20.46 -9.51
N ILE A 43 -4.27 -19.39 -10.29
CA ILE A 43 -3.57 -18.13 -9.98
C ILE A 43 -4.09 -17.54 -8.67
N ASN A 44 -5.41 -17.48 -8.48
CA ASN A 44 -5.99 -17.00 -7.23
C ASN A 44 -5.56 -17.88 -6.06
N THR A 45 -5.53 -19.20 -6.24
CA THR A 45 -5.08 -20.13 -5.19
C THR A 45 -3.62 -19.88 -4.81
N ILE A 46 -2.75 -19.57 -5.78
CA ILE A 46 -1.36 -19.20 -5.53
C ILE A 46 -1.26 -17.86 -4.79
N LEU A 47 -2.02 -16.85 -5.22
CA LEU A 47 -2.03 -15.53 -4.59
C LEU A 47 -2.60 -15.57 -3.16
N ASP A 48 -3.58 -16.44 -2.91
CA ASP A 48 -4.21 -16.66 -1.61
C ASP A 48 -3.41 -17.63 -0.72
N THR A 49 -2.29 -18.18 -1.22
CA THR A 49 -1.48 -19.12 -0.45
C THR A 49 -0.85 -18.42 0.75
N HIS A 50 -1.08 -18.96 1.95
CA HIS A 50 -0.46 -18.45 3.17
C HIS A 50 1.04 -18.75 3.20
N VAL A 51 1.88 -17.71 3.19
CA VAL A 51 3.34 -17.84 3.25
C VAL A 51 3.87 -17.33 4.59
N ASN A 52 4.67 -18.15 5.29
CA ASN A 52 5.33 -17.74 6.53
C ASN A 52 6.65 -17.02 6.21
N LEU A 53 6.67 -15.69 6.34
CA LEU A 53 7.85 -14.86 6.07
C LEU A 53 8.18 -13.95 7.25
N PRO A 54 9.46 -13.80 7.64
CA PRO A 54 9.86 -12.81 8.62
C PRO A 54 9.57 -11.38 8.14
N VAL A 55 8.97 -10.56 9.00
CA VAL A 55 8.62 -9.15 8.68
C VAL A 55 9.82 -8.35 8.16
N ARG A 56 11.01 -8.57 8.72
CA ARG A 56 12.26 -7.93 8.25
C ARG A 56 12.58 -8.20 6.78
N GLN A 57 12.28 -9.40 6.28
CA GLN A 57 12.50 -9.74 4.88
C GLN A 57 11.44 -9.08 4.01
N LEU A 58 10.17 -9.10 4.44
CA LEU A 58 9.08 -8.43 3.71
C LEU A 58 9.35 -6.93 3.54
N LEU A 59 9.64 -6.21 4.63
CA LEU A 59 9.94 -4.78 4.59
C LEU A 59 11.24 -4.47 3.85
N GLY A 60 12.22 -5.37 3.91
CA GLY A 60 13.47 -5.23 3.15
C GLY A 60 13.28 -5.35 1.63
N THR A 61 12.17 -5.93 1.15
CA THR A 61 11.92 -6.12 -0.29
C THR A 61 11.24 -4.93 -0.96
N SER A 62 10.47 -4.11 -0.23
CA SER A 62 9.78 -2.95 -0.78
C SER A 62 9.82 -1.76 0.18
N ARG A 63 10.25 -0.63 -0.37
CA ARG A 63 10.27 0.65 0.32
C ARG A 63 8.85 1.14 0.62
N GLU A 64 7.93 0.95 -0.31
CA GLU A 64 6.55 1.37 -0.24
C GLU A 64 5.83 0.72 0.96
N LEU A 65 6.00 -0.60 1.12
CA LEU A 65 5.45 -1.32 2.28
C LEU A 65 6.02 -0.83 3.60
N THR A 66 7.31 -0.46 3.61
CA THR A 66 7.97 0.09 4.79
C THR A 66 7.42 1.47 5.15
N GLU A 67 7.24 2.34 4.17
CA GLU A 67 6.66 3.67 4.36
C GLU A 67 5.20 3.60 4.83
N GLU A 68 4.41 2.69 4.27
CA GLU A 68 3.01 2.48 4.67
C GLU A 68 2.91 1.97 6.11
N LEU A 69 3.69 0.95 6.47
CA LEU A 69 3.74 0.46 7.86
C LEU A 69 4.18 1.57 8.82
N PHE A 70 5.20 2.35 8.45
CA PHE A 70 5.69 3.45 9.28
C PHE A 70 4.61 4.54 9.45
N SER A 71 3.84 4.81 8.40
CA SER A 71 2.70 5.73 8.45
C SER A 71 1.61 5.25 9.41
N LEU A 72 1.30 3.95 9.41
CA LEU A 72 0.34 3.33 10.33
C LEU A 72 0.83 3.33 11.79
N MET A 73 2.13 3.11 12.00
CA MET A 73 2.74 3.13 13.34
C MET A 73 2.95 4.53 13.89
N LYS A 74 3.01 5.55 13.02
CA LYS A 74 3.22 6.92 13.45
C LYS A 74 2.05 7.36 14.33
N TYR A 75 2.35 7.70 15.58
CA TYR A 75 1.36 8.25 16.50
C TYR A 75 0.74 9.51 15.87
N ARG A 76 -0.46 9.37 15.33
CA ARG A 76 -1.28 10.51 14.94
C ARG A 76 -1.92 11.01 16.21
N ASN A 77 -1.57 12.23 16.60
CA ASN A 77 -2.31 12.95 17.63
C ASN A 77 -3.70 13.20 17.04
N ASN A 78 -4.60 12.23 17.23
CA ASN A 78 -6.01 12.33 16.91
C ASN A 78 -6.61 13.30 17.93
N LYS A 79 -6.27 14.58 17.82
CA LYS A 79 -7.11 15.61 18.42
C LYS A 79 -8.49 15.39 17.78
N PRO A 80 -9.53 15.11 18.57
CA PRO A 80 -10.87 15.04 18.00
C PRO A 80 -11.13 16.35 17.24
N PRO A 81 -11.83 16.32 16.10
CA PRO A 81 -12.32 17.55 15.51
C PRO A 81 -13.10 18.27 16.60
N GLU A 82 -12.72 19.51 16.90
CA GLU A 82 -13.41 20.36 17.87
C GLU A 82 -14.89 20.40 17.48
N VAL A 83 -15.68 19.56 18.14
CA VAL A 83 -17.11 19.78 18.26
C VAL A 83 -17.23 21.04 19.09
N ASN A 84 -17.73 22.10 18.45
CA ASN A 84 -18.22 23.31 19.09
C ASN A 84 -19.30 22.91 20.11
N GLU A 85 -18.90 22.54 21.32
CA GLU A 85 -19.79 22.49 22.47
C GLU A 85 -19.20 23.38 23.56
N LEU A 86 -19.80 24.56 23.58
CA LEU A 86 -19.95 25.49 24.68
C LEU A 86 -19.73 24.83 26.07
N THR A 87 -18.97 25.51 26.92
CA THR A 87 -18.86 25.33 28.38
C THR A 87 -17.95 24.22 28.91
N ALA A 88 -16.64 24.48 28.96
CA ALA A 88 -15.82 24.30 30.17
C ALA A 88 -14.44 24.95 29.95
N GLU A 89 -14.02 25.76 30.91
CA GLU A 89 -12.76 26.49 30.93
C GLU A 89 -11.54 25.58 30.79
N VAL A 90 -11.02 25.45 29.57
CA VAL A 90 -9.60 25.22 29.34
C VAL A 90 -9.15 26.39 28.50
N HIS A 91 -8.36 27.27 29.11
CA HIS A 91 -7.75 28.41 28.43
C HIS A 91 -6.90 27.91 27.26
N SER A 92 -7.54 27.78 26.09
CA SER A 92 -6.92 27.48 24.82
C SER A 92 -6.14 28.71 24.39
N TYR A 93 -4.83 28.65 24.54
CA TYR A 93 -3.88 29.56 23.92
C TYR A 93 -3.83 29.30 22.41
N SER A 94 -4.95 29.49 21.71
CA SER A 94 -5.00 29.60 20.26
C SER A 94 -5.30 31.04 19.88
N MET A 95 -4.37 31.92 20.23
CA MET A 95 -4.10 33.09 19.41
C MET A 95 -2.86 32.74 18.59
N ALA A 96 -3.04 31.81 17.65
CA ALA A 96 -2.05 31.51 16.64
C ALA A 96 -1.86 32.78 15.81
N ASP A 97 -0.87 33.59 16.17
CA ASP A 97 -0.26 34.59 15.31
C ASP A 97 0.20 33.86 14.05
N GLN A 98 -0.62 33.90 13.00
CA GLN A 98 -0.48 33.07 11.79
C GLN A 98 0.80 33.36 11.00
N ASN A 99 1.61 34.33 11.43
CA ASN A 99 2.80 34.78 10.73
C ASN A 99 4.13 34.33 11.39
N ARG A 100 4.08 33.56 12.49
CA ARG A 100 5.28 33.08 13.19
C ARG A 100 5.16 31.58 13.42
N GLY A 101 6.19 30.83 13.02
CA GLY A 101 6.26 29.38 13.25
C GLY A 101 6.01 29.01 14.72
N PRO A 102 5.67 27.74 15.01
CA PRO A 102 5.28 27.33 16.36
C PRO A 102 6.43 27.58 17.35
N LEU A 103 6.27 28.59 18.22
CA LEU A 103 7.21 28.88 19.30
C LEU A 103 6.95 28.00 20.52
N LEU A 104 8.01 27.61 21.21
CA LEU A 104 7.89 26.88 22.46
C LEU A 104 7.39 27.82 23.56
N ARG A 105 6.15 27.63 23.99
CA ARG A 105 5.49 28.47 25.01
C ARG A 105 5.33 27.71 26.32
N LEU A 106 5.66 28.35 27.43
CA LEU A 106 5.42 27.87 28.79
C LEU A 106 4.27 28.65 29.43
N PRO A 107 3.21 27.97 29.90
CA PRO A 107 2.25 28.58 30.80
C PRO A 107 2.88 28.72 32.19
N LEU A 108 2.87 29.94 32.73
CA LEU A 108 3.39 30.31 34.04
C LEU A 108 2.26 30.91 34.89
N THR A 109 2.41 30.90 36.20
CA THR A 109 1.52 31.59 37.13
C THR A 109 2.36 32.43 38.08
N TYR A 110 2.02 33.71 38.21
CA TYR A 110 2.68 34.63 39.14
C TYR A 110 1.62 35.39 39.93
N ASN A 111 1.70 35.36 41.27
CA ASN A 111 0.71 35.93 42.18
C ASN A 111 -0.75 35.54 41.83
N GLY A 112 -0.98 34.29 41.43
CA GLY A 112 -2.29 33.76 41.05
C GLY A 112 -2.79 34.17 39.66
N LYS A 113 -2.05 34.99 38.91
CA LYS A 113 -2.38 35.39 37.55
C LYS A 113 -1.59 34.55 36.54
N ALA A 114 -2.26 34.09 35.49
CA ALA A 114 -1.64 33.31 34.42
C ALA A 114 -0.84 34.20 33.45
N VAL A 115 0.36 33.77 33.09
CA VAL A 115 1.27 34.46 32.16
C VAL A 115 1.85 33.45 31.18
N SER A 116 2.04 33.80 29.91
CA SER A 116 2.73 32.96 28.94
C SER A 116 4.15 33.47 28.72
N ALA A 117 5.14 32.58 28.86
CA ALA A 117 6.52 32.83 28.47
C ALA A 117 6.85 32.09 27.16
N ILE A 118 7.80 32.63 26.41
CA ILE A 118 8.40 31.96 25.25
C ILE A 118 9.79 31.48 25.67
N ILE A 119 10.13 30.23 25.37
CA ILE A 119 11.48 29.73 25.54
C ILE A 119 12.27 30.10 24.29
N ASP A 120 13.32 30.90 24.49
CA ASP A 120 14.28 31.24 23.46
C ASP A 120 15.68 30.85 23.93
N THR A 121 16.30 29.87 23.27
CA THR A 121 17.66 29.41 23.58
C THR A 121 18.74 30.32 22.99
N GLY A 122 18.37 31.27 22.12
CA GLY A 122 19.28 32.25 21.53
C GLY A 122 19.43 33.54 22.35
N SER A 123 18.62 33.70 23.40
CA SER A 123 18.66 34.86 24.29
C SER A 123 19.44 34.55 25.57
N GLU A 124 20.29 35.47 26.02
CA GLU A 124 21.08 35.32 27.26
C GLU A 124 20.33 35.80 28.52
N LEU A 125 19.20 36.47 28.35
CA LEU A 125 18.45 37.12 29.43
C LEU A 125 16.95 36.87 29.34
N ASN A 126 16.31 36.81 30.51
CA ASN A 126 14.84 36.79 30.61
C ASN A 126 14.29 38.21 30.46
N VAL A 127 13.51 38.44 29.41
CA VAL A 127 12.88 39.73 29.14
C VAL A 127 11.38 39.63 29.36
N ILE A 128 10.82 40.57 30.13
CA ILE A 128 9.39 40.69 30.36
C ILE A 128 8.83 41.88 29.59
N ASN A 129 7.64 41.73 29.00
CA ASN A 129 6.95 42.85 28.38
C ASN A 129 6.58 43.91 29.43
N CYS A 130 6.83 45.18 29.13
CA CYS A 130 6.61 46.29 30.06
C CYS A 130 5.16 46.36 30.59
N LYS A 131 4.15 46.06 29.76
CA LYS A 131 2.75 46.02 30.20
C LYS A 131 2.52 44.90 31.21
N VAL A 132 3.02 43.70 30.90
CA VAL A 132 2.96 42.53 31.79
C VAL A 132 3.67 42.83 33.11
N PHE A 133 4.83 43.49 33.07
CA PHE A 133 5.54 43.91 34.28
C PHE A 133 4.70 44.88 35.14
N GLN A 134 4.11 45.91 34.53
CA GLN A 134 3.24 46.88 35.22
C GLN A 134 2.01 46.22 35.85
N ASP A 135 1.40 45.27 35.15
CA ASP A 135 0.14 44.63 35.59
C ASP A 135 0.34 43.55 36.68
N LEU A 136 1.53 42.94 36.75
CA LEU A 136 1.81 41.76 37.57
C LEU A 136 2.87 41.97 38.64
N ILE A 137 3.92 42.74 38.35
CA ILE A 137 5.13 42.80 39.16
C ILE A 137 5.33 44.16 39.81
N ALA A 138 4.86 45.25 39.19
CA ALA A 138 5.00 46.58 39.77
C ALA A 138 4.47 46.58 41.21
N LEU A 139 5.36 46.93 42.14
CA LEU A 139 5.04 47.15 43.54
C LEU A 139 4.05 48.33 43.63
N PRO A 140 3.18 48.34 44.67
CA PRO A 140 2.17 49.38 44.87
C PRO A 140 2.74 50.80 44.93
#